data_AF-A0A843FG75-F1
#
_entry.id   AF-A0A843FG75-F1
#
_cell.length_a   1.000
_cell.length_b   1.000
_cell.length_c   1.000
_cell.angle_alpha   90.00
_cell.angle_beta   90.00
_cell.angle_gamma   90.00
#
_symmetry.space_group_name_H-M   'P 1'
#
loop_
_entity.id
_entity.type
_entity.pdbx_description
1 polymer ?
#
loop_
_entity_poly.entity_id
_entity_poly.type
_entity_poly.pdbx_seq_one_letter_code
_entity_poly.pdbx_strand_id
1 'polypeptide(L)'
;NKITKEASKMTEDKLESYKIMMSSMTEEEMLNPKIIKQSRIQRIARGSGVDESEVRELLKYYNNTKKTMKGIGKRGGRLRGGAMNRMMGQFMNR
;
A
#
# COMPACT_ATOMS: atom_id res chain seq x y z
N ASN A 1 -12.41 16.94 20.69
CA ASN A 1 -11.97 15.93 19.68
C ASN A 1 -13.07 15.57 18.67
N LYS A 2 -13.58 16.55 17.89
CA LYS A 2 -14.54 16.27 16.79
C LYS A 2 -13.84 15.93 15.47
N ILE A 3 -12.65 16.51 15.26
CA ILE A 3 -11.78 16.33 14.08
C ILE A 3 -11.38 14.85 13.87
N THR A 4 -11.29 14.06 14.95
CA THR A 4 -10.94 12.64 14.86
C THR A 4 -12.10 11.75 14.41
N LYS A 5 -13.35 12.03 14.79
CA LYS A 5 -14.50 11.16 14.46
C LYS A 5 -14.91 11.26 13.00
N GLU A 6 -14.92 12.46 12.42
CA GLU A 6 -15.25 12.65 11.00
C GLU A 6 -14.15 12.08 10.10
N ALA A 7 -12.88 12.34 10.43
CA ALA A 7 -11.75 11.74 9.72
C ALA A 7 -11.73 10.21 9.81
N SER A 8 -12.07 9.64 10.98
CA SER A 8 -12.22 8.19 11.14
C SER A 8 -13.35 7.62 10.30
N LYS A 9 -14.54 8.24 10.30
CA LYS A 9 -15.68 7.75 9.52
C LYS A 9 -15.43 7.81 8.01
N MET A 10 -14.87 8.92 7.53
CA MET A 10 -14.47 9.04 6.11
C MET A 10 -13.41 8.00 5.71
N THR A 11 -12.57 7.59 6.66
CA THR A 11 -11.58 6.53 6.44
C THR A 11 -12.26 5.16 6.37
N GLU A 12 -13.22 4.88 7.25
CA GLU A 12 -14.01 3.65 7.24
C GLU A 12 -14.79 3.48 5.92
N ASP A 13 -15.49 4.51 5.49
CA ASP A 13 -16.27 4.48 4.24
C ASP A 13 -15.37 4.18 3.03
N LYS A 14 -14.20 4.83 2.94
CA LYS A 14 -13.21 4.56 1.87
C LYS A 14 -12.67 3.13 1.92
N LEU A 15 -12.41 2.61 3.12
CA LEU A 15 -11.93 1.24 3.29
C LEU A 15 -12.99 0.22 2.85
N GLU A 16 -14.27 0.51 3.08
CA GLU A 16 -15.36 -0.32 2.61
C GLU A 16 -15.45 -0.31 1.07
N SER A 17 -15.39 0.86 0.44
CA SER A 17 -15.31 0.96 -1.03
C SER A 17 -14.12 0.19 -1.60
N TYR A 18 -12.97 0.23 -0.92
CA TYR A 18 -11.78 -0.52 -1.35
C TYR A 18 -11.99 -2.03 -1.26
N LYS A 19 -12.67 -2.53 -0.22
CA LYS A 19 -13.02 -3.96 -0.11
C LYS A 19 -13.94 -4.40 -1.26
N ILE A 20 -14.93 -3.58 -1.61
CA ILE A 20 -15.86 -3.86 -2.72
C ILE A 20 -15.12 -3.86 -4.07
N MET A 21 -14.21 -2.91 -4.30
CA MET A 21 -13.38 -2.93 -5.50
C MET A 21 -12.46 -4.16 -5.56
N MET A 22 -11.86 -4.53 -4.42
CA MET A 22 -10.97 -5.70 -4.34
C MET A 22 -11.70 -7.02 -4.55
N SER A 23 -12.99 -7.13 -4.18
CA SER A 23 -13.78 -8.34 -4.46
C SER A 23 -14.07 -8.53 -5.96
N SER A 24 -13.93 -7.49 -6.78
CA SER A 24 -14.06 -7.55 -8.25
C SER A 24 -12.72 -7.84 -8.98
N MET A 25 -11.63 -7.98 -8.23
CA MET A 25 -10.31 -8.34 -8.77
C MET A 25 -10.14 -9.86 -8.82
N THR A 26 -9.27 -10.33 -9.71
CA THR A 26 -8.81 -11.73 -9.69
C THR A 26 -7.66 -11.92 -8.71
N GLU A 27 -7.38 -13.16 -8.31
CA GLU A 27 -6.23 -13.46 -7.44
C GLU A 27 -4.90 -12.98 -8.04
N GLU A 28 -4.72 -13.15 -9.36
CA GLU A 28 -3.54 -12.67 -10.09
C GLU A 28 -3.37 -11.14 -9.94
N GLU A 29 -4.48 -10.41 -10.02
CA GLU A 29 -4.51 -8.95 -9.90
C GLU A 29 -4.25 -8.49 -8.46
N MET A 30 -4.77 -9.22 -7.47
CA MET A 30 -4.51 -8.96 -6.05
C MET A 30 -3.03 -9.20 -5.69
N LEU A 31 -2.44 -10.29 -6.19
CA LEU A 31 -1.04 -10.63 -5.97
C LEU A 31 -0.10 -9.68 -6.71
N ASN A 32 -0.48 -9.27 -7.92
CA ASN A 32 0.31 -8.38 -8.76
C ASN A 32 -0.48 -7.20 -9.32
N PRO A 33 -0.69 -6.13 -8.53
CA PRO A 33 -1.43 -4.94 -8.98
C PRO A 33 -0.82 -4.21 -10.19
N LYS A 34 0.41 -4.54 -10.60
CA LYS A 34 1.05 -3.93 -11.77
C LYS A 34 0.43 -4.37 -13.10
N ILE A 35 -0.26 -5.51 -13.13
CA ILE A 35 -0.92 -6.00 -14.36
C ILE A 35 -2.24 -5.26 -14.62
N ILE A 36 -2.77 -4.55 -13.62
CA ILE A 36 -4.03 -3.82 -13.69
C ILE A 36 -3.82 -2.57 -14.55
N LYS A 37 -4.10 -2.72 -15.85
CA LYS A 37 -4.13 -1.65 -16.86
C LYS A 37 -5.58 -1.28 -17.20
N GLN A 38 -5.78 -0.44 -18.22
CA GLN A 38 -7.10 0.13 -18.58
C GLN A 38 -8.23 -0.91 -18.70
N SER A 39 -8.02 -2.01 -19.44
CA SER A 39 -9.06 -3.04 -19.61
C SER A 39 -9.49 -3.68 -18.28
N ARG A 40 -8.52 -3.97 -17.39
CA ARG A 40 -8.81 -4.54 -16.06
C ARG A 40 -9.46 -3.51 -15.14
N ILE A 41 -9.03 -2.24 -15.20
CA ILE A 41 -9.66 -1.12 -14.48
C ILE A 41 -11.13 -1.01 -14.86
N GLN A 42 -11.45 -1.04 -16.16
CA GLN A 42 -12.83 -0.99 -16.65
C GLN A 42 -13.67 -2.15 -16.13
N ARG A 43 -13.13 -3.38 -16.15
CA ARG A 43 -13.82 -4.56 -15.64
C ARG A 43 -14.10 -4.44 -14.13
N ILE A 44 -13.10 -4.03 -13.35
CA ILE A 44 -13.22 -3.86 -11.89
C ILE A 44 -14.23 -2.77 -11.57
N ALA A 45 -14.13 -1.60 -12.22
CA ALA A 45 -15.05 -0.48 -12.06
C ALA A 45 -16.50 -0.90 -12.32
N ARG A 46 -16.75 -1.56 -13.45
CA ARG A 46 -18.08 -2.09 -13.80
C ARG A 46 -18.57 -3.15 -12.81
N GLY A 47 -17.69 -4.05 -12.35
CA GLY A 47 -18.04 -5.11 -11.41
C GLY A 47 -18.33 -4.61 -9.99
N SER A 48 -17.73 -3.49 -9.60
CA SER A 48 -17.90 -2.88 -8.27
C SER A 48 -18.86 -1.69 -8.25
N GLY A 49 -19.37 -1.26 -9.41
CA GLY A 49 -20.32 -0.15 -9.52
C GLY A 49 -19.71 1.22 -9.25
N VAL A 50 -18.40 1.37 -9.46
CA VAL A 50 -17.66 2.63 -9.22
C VAL A 50 -17.04 3.16 -10.50
N ASP A 51 -16.54 4.39 -10.45
CA ASP A 51 -15.81 4.99 -11.57
C ASP A 51 -14.39 4.42 -11.73
N GLU A 52 -13.88 4.44 -12.97
CA GLU A 52 -12.49 4.06 -13.23
C GLU A 52 -11.46 4.92 -12.46
N SER A 53 -11.82 6.16 -12.11
CA SER A 53 -11.01 7.08 -11.31
C SER A 53 -10.77 6.56 -9.90
N GLU A 54 -11.77 5.99 -9.26
CA GLU A 54 -11.69 5.41 -7.92
C GLU A 54 -10.76 4.19 -7.89
N VAL A 55 -10.87 3.32 -8.90
CA VAL A 55 -9.96 2.18 -9.06
C VAL A 55 -8.51 2.66 -9.25
N ARG A 56 -8.30 3.74 -10.00
CA ARG A 56 -6.96 4.36 -10.13
C ARG A 56 -6.47 4.97 -8.81
N GLU A 57 -7.35 5.55 -7.99
CA GLU A 57 -7.00 6.05 -6.66
C GLU A 57 -6.56 4.90 -5.74
N LEU A 58 -7.29 3.78 -5.73
CA LEU A 58 -6.92 2.58 -4.98
C LEU A 58 -5.51 2.08 -5.39
N LEU A 59 -5.23 2.00 -6.69
CA LEU A 59 -3.90 1.60 -7.18
C LEU A 59 -2.79 2.57 -6.77
N LYS A 60 -3.07 3.88 -6.77
CA LYS A 60 -2.13 4.90 -6.28
C LYS A 60 -1.88 4.75 -4.78
N TYR A 61 -2.94 4.58 -4.00
CA TYR A 61 -2.87 4.35 -2.56
C TYR A 61 -2.01 3.12 -2.23
N TYR A 62 -2.26 1.99 -2.90
CA TYR A 62 -1.44 0.78 -2.76
C TYR A 62 0.04 1.06 -3.08
N ASN A 63 0.32 1.72 -4.20
CA ASN A 63 1.70 2.01 -4.61
C ASN A 63 2.43 2.92 -3.61
N ASN A 64 1.74 3.91 -3.04
CA ASN A 64 2.29 4.80 -2.03
C ASN A 64 2.57 4.02 -0.74
N THR A 65 1.61 3.25 -0.24
CA THR A 65 1.78 2.40 0.95
C THR A 65 2.91 1.40 0.77
N LYS A 66 3.02 0.75 -0.39
CA LYS A 66 4.11 -0.16 -0.74
C LYS A 66 5.47 0.52 -0.74
N LYS A 67 5.57 1.74 -1.27
CA LYS A 67 6.81 2.54 -1.24
C LYS A 67 7.21 2.89 0.18
N THR A 68 6.25 3.35 1.00
CA THR A 68 6.48 3.68 2.40
C THR A 68 6.95 2.47 3.20
N MET A 69 6.26 1.32 3.09
CA MET A 69 6.66 0.07 3.74
C MET A 69 8.06 -0.40 3.32
N LYS A 70 8.38 -0.33 2.03
CA LYS A 70 9.74 -0.63 1.54
C LYS A 70 10.79 0.34 2.06
N GLY A 71 10.45 1.62 2.16
CA GLY A 71 11.34 2.67 2.70
C GLY A 71 11.64 2.45 4.18
N ILE A 72 10.63 2.08 4.97
CA ILE A 72 10.76 1.73 6.39
C ILE A 72 11.63 0.49 6.55
N GLY A 73 11.40 -0.58 5.77
CA GLY A 73 12.22 -1.80 5.82
C GLY A 73 13.70 -1.54 5.48
N LYS A 74 13.97 -0.69 4.47
CA LYS A 74 15.34 -0.32 4.10
C LYS A 74 16.05 0.56 5.13
N ARG A 75 15.33 1.49 5.78
CA ARG A 75 15.92 2.35 6.83
C ARG A 75 16.08 1.63 8.17
N GLY A 76 15.08 0.86 8.60
CA GLY A 76 15.14 0.06 9.84
C GLY A 76 16.22 -1.03 9.79
N GLY A 77 16.37 -1.71 8.65
CA GLY A 77 17.42 -2.71 8.44
C GLY A 77 18.83 -2.10 8.36
N ARG A 78 18.99 -0.91 7.74
CA ARG A 78 20.30 -0.22 7.66
C ARG A 78 20.71 0.43 8.97
N LEU A 79 19.79 0.96 9.78
CA LEU A 79 20.11 1.55 11.08
C LEU A 79 20.55 0.47 12.08
N ARG A 80 19.86 -0.68 12.12
CA ARG A 80 20.21 -1.78 13.03
C ARG A 80 21.42 -2.59 12.55
N GLY A 81 21.52 -2.86 11.24
CA GLY A 81 22.67 -3.58 10.67
C GLY A 81 23.94 -2.73 10.55
N GLY A 82 23.83 -1.44 10.19
CA GLY A 82 24.99 -0.56 10.01
C GLY A 82 25.61 -0.04 11.30
N ALA A 83 24.83 0.06 12.39
CA ALA A 83 25.36 0.37 13.72
C ALA A 83 26.09 -0.83 14.32
N MET A 84 25.48 -2.02 14.22
CA MET A 84 26.05 -3.26 14.76
C MET A 84 27.31 -3.70 14.00
N ASN A 85 27.34 -3.55 12.67
CA ASN A 85 28.51 -3.89 11.85
C ASN A 85 29.68 -2.91 12.06
N ARG A 86 29.41 -1.62 12.31
CA ARG A 86 30.47 -0.66 12.73
C ARG A 86 31.01 -0.96 14.12
N MET A 87 30.14 -1.35 15.05
CA MET A 87 30.54 -1.74 16.40
C MET A 87 31.40 -3.01 16.37
N MET A 88 31.00 -4.03 15.60
CA MET A 88 31.75 -5.29 15.45
C MET A 88 33.12 -5.08 14.76
N GLY A 89 33.19 -4.21 13.74
CA GLY A 89 34.46 -3.83 13.12
C GLY A 89 35.41 -3.10 14.07
N GLN A 90 34.89 -2.36 15.06
CA GLN A 90 35.70 -1.69 16.09
C GLN A 90 36.22 -2.67 17.17
N PHE A 91 35.55 -3.80 17.38
CA PHE A 91 35.97 -4.87 18.29
C PHE A 91 36.96 -5.85 17.66
N MET A 92 36.91 -6.06 16.33
CA MET A 92 37.79 -6.99 15.63
C MET A 92 39.14 -6.41 15.18
N ASN A 93 39.33 -5.08 15.30
CA ASN A 93 40.56 -4.40 14.89
C ASN A 93 41.47 -4.01 16.08
N ARG A 94 41.42 -4.78 17.17
CA ARG A 94 42.26 -4.60 18.36
C ARG A 94 43.08 -5.85 18.65
#